data_AF-A0A0F9BHE2-F1
#
_entry.id   AF-A0A0F9BHE2-F1
#
_cell.length_a   1.000
_cell.length_b   1.000
_cell.length_c   1.000
_cell.angle_alpha   90.00
_cell.angle_beta   90.00
_cell.angle_gamma   90.00
#
_symmetry.space_group_name_H-M   'P 1'
#
loop_
_entity.id
_entity.type
_entity.pdbx_description
1 polymer ?
#
loop_
_entity_poly.entity_id
_entity_poly.type
_entity_poly.pdbx_seq_one_letter_code
_entity_poly.pdbx_strand_id
1 'polypeptide(L)'
;MGISVQHSLPQIPAHHPGLSLTWPTRPSYHGLMKQKLTTKFIETRKSDPEKRIDFRDTVVPGLVLRVSTSGTKTFSFHKRIGGKMKRLTIGRFGTFTLTQARERARQILYEVETGRFVASTGIEFDIKPTLGEVIPDYIVKHAKVHNRDWKNKARLLGKFVDLHSKRIDEIKRADVVKACDVIHKSAPVSANRALAHLKHLIGWCVERGMIDASPIAGMKPLSKERSRERVLTDDELGALWTACNVEGYPFGDCMKLLMLSGQRRAEVAELRWSELDLEQHLWTLPSERAKNGRQHTVPITDAMLDVLRRVPKFLGSDYVFTTTSKTPVSGFGRLKGRLDKALPEGTEPWIIHDLRRTMSTKMAMLRVPQPVTEALLNHKTGMVSGVAAIYNVYSYADEKREALEQWNRYLTKMTQGHLGQPAGKISA
;
A
#
# COMPACT_ATOMS: atom_id res chain seq x y z
N MET A 1 -42.83 12.49 37.93
CA MET A 1 -42.08 13.10 39.05
C MET A 1 -40.61 12.77 38.80
N GLY A 2 -39.75 13.62 38.25
CA GLY A 2 -39.59 15.05 38.46
C GLY A 2 -38.60 15.29 39.61
N ILE A 3 -37.34 14.84 39.47
CA ILE A 3 -36.31 15.07 40.50
C ILE A 3 -35.42 16.23 40.04
N SER A 4 -35.80 17.41 40.52
CA SER A 4 -34.99 18.62 40.56
C SER A 4 -34.11 18.57 41.79
N VAL A 5 -32.80 18.78 41.64
CA VAL A 5 -31.90 19.06 42.77
C VAL A 5 -31.22 20.40 42.49
N GLN A 6 -31.71 21.42 43.18
CA GLN A 6 -31.07 22.73 43.30
C GLN A 6 -29.76 22.58 44.08
N HIS A 7 -28.70 23.25 43.63
CA HIS A 7 -27.51 23.48 44.43
C HIS A 7 -27.22 24.98 44.53
N SER A 8 -27.01 25.36 45.78
CA SER A 8 -26.84 26.69 46.35
C SER A 8 -25.52 27.34 45.92
N LEU A 9 -25.53 28.65 45.71
CA LEU A 9 -24.34 29.49 45.62
C LEU A 9 -23.94 29.98 47.02
N PRO A 10 -22.64 30.05 47.33
CA PRO A 10 -22.15 31.14 48.16
C PRO A 10 -20.95 31.88 47.54
N GLN A 11 -21.14 33.19 47.49
CA GLN A 11 -20.23 34.34 47.59
C GLN A 11 -18.72 34.25 47.24
N ILE A 12 -18.32 35.24 46.45
CA ILE A 12 -16.96 35.62 46.06
C ILE A 12 -16.33 36.51 47.15
N PRO A 13 -15.07 36.29 47.54
CA PRO A 13 -14.21 37.36 48.03
C PRO A 13 -13.20 37.79 46.95
N ALA A 14 -13.09 39.10 46.78
CA ALA A 14 -12.05 39.78 46.02
C ALA A 14 -10.70 39.70 46.76
N HIS A 15 -9.59 39.54 46.04
CA HIS A 15 -8.38 40.40 46.11
C HIS A 15 -7.29 39.90 45.13
N HIS A 16 -6.80 40.84 44.32
CA HIS A 16 -5.74 40.77 43.31
C HIS A 16 -4.31 40.60 43.94
N PRO A 17 -3.28 40.09 43.22
CA PRO A 17 -2.63 40.82 42.12
C PRO A 17 -2.30 39.94 40.91
N GLY A 18 -3.04 40.14 39.82
CA GLY A 18 -2.72 39.57 38.51
C GLY A 18 -1.93 40.58 37.70
N LEU A 19 -0.68 40.22 37.39
CA LEU A 19 0.15 40.87 36.37
C LEU A 19 -0.68 41.24 35.14
N SER A 20 -0.63 42.51 34.77
CA SER A 20 -1.21 43.05 33.54
C SER A 20 -0.57 42.38 32.32
N LEU A 21 -1.18 41.33 31.81
CA LEU A 21 -0.93 40.84 30.47
C LEU A 21 -1.58 41.81 29.49
N THR A 22 -0.80 42.82 29.12
CA THR A 22 -1.07 43.67 27.97
C THR A 22 -1.20 42.78 26.73
N TRP A 23 -2.40 42.71 26.17
CA TRP A 23 -2.57 42.18 24.82
C TRP A 23 -1.81 43.11 23.87
N PRO A 24 -0.92 42.61 22.99
CA PRO A 24 -0.29 43.46 22.00
C PRO A 24 -1.39 44.09 21.15
N THR A 25 -1.40 45.42 21.17
CA THR A 25 -2.19 46.27 20.29
C THR A 25 -2.09 45.73 18.86
N ARG A 26 -3.23 45.65 18.18
CA ARG A 26 -3.31 45.30 16.75
C ARG A 26 -2.25 46.12 16.00
N PRO A 27 -1.47 45.54 15.06
CA PRO A 27 -0.50 46.33 14.31
C PRO A 27 -1.23 47.47 13.61
N SER A 28 -0.95 48.68 14.07
CA SER A 28 -1.37 49.91 13.43
C SER A 28 -0.87 49.88 11.98
N TYR A 29 -1.77 50.01 11.02
CA TYR A 29 -1.43 50.19 9.60
C TYR A 29 -0.81 51.58 9.40
N HIS A 30 0.44 51.74 9.80
CA HIS A 30 1.27 52.89 9.45
C HIS A 30 2.32 52.42 8.42
N GLY A 31 2.20 52.96 7.20
CA GLY A 31 3.31 53.07 6.25
C GLY A 31 3.59 51.89 5.31
N LEU A 32 2.65 51.53 4.41
CA LEU A 32 3.08 50.87 3.17
C LEU A 32 3.99 51.85 2.40
N MET A 33 5.27 51.50 2.24
CA MET A 33 6.23 52.36 1.55
C MET A 33 5.81 52.47 0.08
N LYS A 34 5.52 53.69 -0.39
CA LYS A 34 5.26 53.96 -1.81
C LYS A 34 6.59 53.89 -2.54
N GLN A 35 6.67 53.05 -3.58
CA GLN A 35 7.88 52.86 -4.36
C GLN A 35 7.52 52.63 -5.82
N LYS A 36 8.23 53.29 -6.74
CA LYS A 36 8.19 52.88 -8.16
C LYS A 36 8.89 51.54 -8.28
N LEU A 37 8.15 50.45 -8.45
CA LEU A 37 8.77 49.14 -8.59
C LEU A 37 9.51 49.08 -9.94
N THR A 38 10.72 48.57 -9.92
CA THR A 38 11.52 48.21 -11.10
C THR A 38 12.08 46.81 -10.89
N THR A 39 12.34 46.07 -11.96
CA THR A 39 12.90 44.70 -11.85
C THR A 39 14.18 44.71 -11.01
N LYS A 40 15.10 45.65 -11.29
CA LYS A 40 16.33 45.86 -10.51
C LYS A 40 16.07 46.11 -9.02
N PHE A 41 15.08 46.94 -8.69
CA PHE A 41 14.70 47.18 -7.28
C PHE A 41 14.22 45.89 -6.60
N ILE A 42 13.38 45.11 -7.28
CA ILE A 42 12.81 43.88 -6.73
C ILE A 42 13.91 42.82 -6.51
N GLU A 43 14.80 42.63 -7.48
CA GLU A 43 15.90 41.66 -7.40
C GLU A 43 16.84 41.97 -6.24
N THR A 44 17.31 43.23 -6.18
CA THR A 44 18.30 43.69 -5.19
C THR A 44 17.73 43.85 -3.78
N ARG A 45 16.40 43.80 -3.61
CA ARG A 45 15.79 43.97 -2.28
C ARG A 45 16.07 42.76 -1.38
N LYS A 46 16.77 43.03 -0.28
CA LYS A 46 17.00 42.06 0.80
C LYS A 46 15.76 41.90 1.69
N SER A 47 15.57 40.70 2.24
CA SER A 47 14.60 40.49 3.32
C SER A 47 15.06 41.13 4.61
N ASP A 48 14.09 41.42 5.46
CA ASP A 48 14.30 41.76 6.86
C ASP A 48 13.99 40.48 7.68
N PRO A 49 14.92 39.97 8.50
CA PRO A 49 14.73 38.72 9.23
C PRO A 49 13.58 38.78 10.24
N GLU A 50 13.27 39.96 10.77
CA GLU A 50 12.33 40.15 11.88
C GLU A 50 10.91 40.43 11.38
N LYS A 51 10.78 41.09 10.22
CA LYS A 51 9.45 41.51 9.71
C LYS A 51 9.31 41.42 8.21
N ARG A 52 8.06 41.26 7.77
CA ARG A 52 7.67 41.34 6.36
C ARG A 52 7.59 42.80 5.94
N ILE A 53 8.08 43.10 4.76
CA ILE A 53 8.07 44.46 4.21
C ILE A 53 7.21 44.48 2.95
N ASP A 54 6.29 45.44 2.89
CA ASP A 54 5.39 45.65 1.76
C ASP A 54 5.68 46.99 1.08
N PHE A 55 5.91 46.96 -0.24
CA PHE A 55 6.13 48.13 -1.09
C PHE A 55 4.95 48.30 -2.05
N ARG A 56 4.28 49.45 -2.00
CA ARG A 56 3.17 49.76 -2.90
C ARG A 56 3.70 50.38 -4.20
N ASP A 57 3.36 49.78 -5.34
CA ASP A 57 3.75 50.29 -6.64
C ASP A 57 3.11 51.65 -6.89
N THR A 58 3.90 52.62 -7.35
CA THR A 58 3.39 53.94 -7.72
C THR A 58 2.83 53.99 -9.15
N VAL A 59 3.11 52.98 -9.98
CA VAL A 59 2.66 52.92 -11.38
C VAL A 59 1.27 52.29 -11.50
N VAL A 60 1.01 51.17 -10.82
CA VAL A 60 -0.32 50.53 -10.81
C VAL A 60 -0.93 50.59 -9.41
N PRO A 61 -2.02 51.38 -9.21
CA PRO A 61 -2.69 51.46 -7.92
C PRO A 61 -3.16 50.09 -7.42
N GLY A 62 -2.92 49.85 -6.13
CA GLY A 62 -3.31 48.59 -5.48
C GLY A 62 -2.28 47.46 -5.62
N LEU A 63 -1.34 47.53 -6.57
CA LEU A 63 -0.24 46.56 -6.65
C LEU A 63 0.76 46.75 -5.49
N VAL A 64 1.12 45.66 -4.83
CA VAL A 64 2.02 45.62 -3.69
C VAL A 64 3.02 44.47 -3.88
N LEU A 65 4.30 44.76 -3.72
CA LEU A 65 5.35 43.77 -3.56
C LEU A 65 5.53 43.48 -2.07
N ARG A 66 5.34 42.23 -1.68
CA ARG A 66 5.63 41.71 -0.35
C ARG A 66 6.95 40.95 -0.36
N VAL A 67 7.85 41.31 0.55
CA VAL A 67 9.09 40.58 0.82
C VAL A 67 8.91 39.87 2.16
N SER A 68 8.97 38.53 2.16
CA SER A 68 8.91 37.73 3.38
C SER A 68 10.23 37.79 4.14
N THR A 69 10.22 37.37 5.40
CA THR A 69 11.42 37.21 6.23
C THR A 69 12.42 36.23 5.60
N SER A 70 11.90 35.20 4.91
CA SER A 70 12.68 34.22 4.16
C SER A 70 13.20 34.70 2.79
N GLY A 71 12.97 35.96 2.40
CA GLY A 71 13.43 36.49 1.11
C GLY A 71 12.51 36.19 -0.07
N THR A 72 11.37 35.55 0.15
CA THR A 72 10.38 35.30 -0.92
C THR A 72 9.66 36.59 -1.27
N LYS A 73 9.67 36.93 -2.56
CA LYS A 73 9.06 38.16 -3.10
C LYS A 73 7.77 37.81 -3.83
N THR A 74 6.66 38.40 -3.42
CA THR A 74 5.32 38.06 -3.92
C THR A 74 4.55 39.33 -4.27
N PHE A 75 3.95 39.37 -5.46
CA PHE A 75 3.01 40.40 -5.86
C PHE A 75 1.62 40.12 -5.27
N SER A 76 0.97 41.16 -4.76
CA SER A 76 -0.39 41.12 -4.23
C SER A 76 -1.13 42.40 -4.66
N PHE A 77 -2.45 42.32 -4.79
CA PHE A 77 -3.34 43.44 -5.07
C PHE A 77 -4.18 43.76 -3.83
N HIS A 78 -4.14 45.02 -3.36
CA HIS A 78 -4.89 45.50 -2.19
C HIS A 78 -5.88 46.58 -2.64
N LYS A 79 -7.19 46.34 -2.51
CA LYS A 79 -8.25 47.34 -2.78
C LYS A 79 -9.41 47.16 -1.80
N ARG A 80 -10.13 48.25 -1.49
CA ARG A 80 -11.38 48.16 -0.74
C ARG A 80 -12.51 47.78 -1.69
N ILE A 81 -13.20 46.69 -1.40
CA ILE A 81 -14.33 46.17 -2.18
C ILE A 81 -15.47 45.93 -1.20
N GLY A 82 -16.59 46.64 -1.36
CA GLY A 82 -17.71 46.59 -0.40
C GLY A 82 -17.31 47.09 0.99
N GLY A 83 -16.56 48.20 1.08
CA GLY A 83 -16.11 48.82 2.33
C GLY A 83 -14.96 48.09 3.07
N LYS A 84 -14.74 46.81 2.78
CA LYS A 84 -13.68 45.99 3.39
C LYS A 84 -12.43 45.93 2.54
N MET A 85 -11.25 45.97 3.17
CA MET A 85 -9.98 45.79 2.47
C MET A 85 -9.85 44.32 2.05
N LYS A 86 -9.71 44.08 0.74
CA LYS A 86 -9.39 42.76 0.19
C LYS A 86 -7.96 42.73 -0.33
N ARG A 87 -7.25 41.66 0.03
CA ARG A 87 -5.91 41.34 -0.46
C ARG A 87 -5.98 40.11 -1.35
N LEU A 88 -5.51 40.22 -2.58
CA LEU A 88 -5.47 39.15 -3.57
C LEU A 88 -4.01 38.88 -3.94
N THR A 89 -3.57 37.63 -3.92
CA THR A 89 -2.20 37.30 -4.32
C THR A 89 -2.14 37.20 -5.85
N ILE A 90 -1.19 37.91 -6.47
CA ILE A 90 -0.96 37.85 -7.93
C ILE A 90 0.10 36.79 -8.26
N GLY A 91 1.11 36.56 -7.42
CA GLY A 91 2.10 35.50 -7.68
C GLY A 91 3.52 35.86 -7.26
N ARG A 92 4.42 34.88 -7.29
CA ARG A 92 5.82 35.04 -6.85
C ARG A 92 6.65 35.73 -7.94
N PHE A 93 7.51 36.67 -7.54
CA PHE A 93 8.53 37.24 -8.42
C PHE A 93 9.54 36.16 -8.85
N GLY A 94 9.80 36.06 -10.14
CA GLY A 94 10.54 34.96 -10.78
C GLY A 94 9.61 34.09 -11.63
N THR A 95 8.43 33.74 -11.11
CA THR A 95 7.34 33.15 -11.91
C THR A 95 6.56 34.23 -12.65
N PHE A 96 6.34 35.37 -11.99
CA PHE A 96 5.76 36.58 -12.57
C PHE A 96 6.84 37.64 -12.72
N THR A 97 6.89 38.22 -13.91
CA THR A 97 7.62 39.47 -14.14
C THR A 97 6.85 40.66 -13.55
N LEU A 98 7.52 41.77 -13.29
CA LEU A 98 6.85 43.01 -12.86
C LEU A 98 5.81 43.49 -13.88
N THR A 99 6.08 43.31 -15.17
CA THR A 99 5.16 43.68 -16.25
C THR A 99 3.86 42.87 -16.18
N GLN A 100 3.96 41.54 -16.08
CA GLN A 100 2.80 40.65 -15.92
C GLN A 100 2.02 40.95 -14.64
N ALA A 101 2.72 41.24 -13.54
CA ALA A 101 2.07 41.59 -12.27
C ALA A 101 1.27 42.90 -12.39
N ARG A 102 1.80 43.90 -13.12
CA ARG A 102 1.10 45.16 -13.41
C ARG A 102 -0.11 44.96 -14.32
N GLU A 103 0.02 44.16 -15.37
CA GLU A 103 -1.08 43.82 -16.27
C GLU A 103 -2.23 43.14 -15.51
N ARG A 104 -1.92 42.11 -14.71
CA ARG A 104 -2.93 41.42 -13.89
C ARG A 104 -3.58 42.35 -12.87
N ALA A 105 -2.81 43.25 -12.24
CA ALA A 105 -3.37 44.25 -11.32
C ALA A 105 -4.33 45.23 -12.02
N ARG A 106 -4.06 45.65 -13.27
CA ARG A 106 -4.98 46.47 -14.07
C ARG A 106 -6.25 45.71 -14.44
N GLN A 107 -6.13 44.43 -14.79
CA GLN A 107 -7.29 43.60 -15.08
C GLN A 107 -8.21 43.44 -13.86
N ILE A 108 -7.64 43.14 -12.69
CA ILE A 108 -8.39 43.07 -11.42
C ILE A 108 -9.04 44.43 -11.12
N LEU A 109 -8.34 45.54 -11.36
CA LEU A 109 -8.89 46.88 -11.16
C LEU A 109 -10.14 47.10 -12.03
N TYR A 110 -10.07 46.74 -13.31
CA TYR A 110 -11.17 46.82 -14.28
C TYR A 110 -12.35 45.91 -13.90
N GLU A 111 -12.10 44.66 -13.49
CA GLU A 111 -13.14 43.74 -13.03
C GLU A 111 -13.89 44.29 -11.81
N VAL A 112 -13.15 44.90 -10.87
CA VAL A 112 -13.74 45.53 -9.66
C VAL A 112 -14.59 46.74 -10.02
N GLU A 113 -14.11 47.59 -10.94
CA GLU A 113 -14.83 48.80 -11.35
C GLU A 113 -16.06 48.50 -12.21
N THR A 114 -16.02 47.42 -12.99
CA THR A 114 -17.14 46.98 -13.84
C THR A 114 -18.12 46.05 -13.12
N GLY A 115 -17.95 45.82 -11.81
CA GLY A 115 -18.84 44.98 -11.01
C GLY A 115 -18.79 43.48 -11.33
N ARG A 116 -17.86 43.06 -12.20
CA ARG A 116 -17.67 41.66 -12.62
C ARG A 116 -16.67 40.90 -11.75
N PHE A 117 -16.17 41.53 -10.70
CA PHE A 117 -15.22 40.93 -9.78
C PHE A 117 -15.88 39.84 -8.92
N VAL A 118 -15.63 38.58 -9.27
CA VAL A 118 -15.88 37.44 -8.41
C VAL A 118 -14.67 37.28 -7.49
N ALA A 119 -14.89 37.06 -6.19
CA ALA A 119 -13.82 36.83 -5.21
C ALA A 119 -13.18 35.44 -5.35
N SER A 120 -13.07 34.91 -6.56
CA SER A 120 -12.15 33.81 -6.85
C SER A 120 -10.76 34.42 -6.90
N THR A 121 -9.89 33.96 -6.02
CA THR A 121 -8.46 34.22 -6.09
C THR A 121 -7.94 33.67 -7.42
N GLY A 122 -7.98 34.48 -8.47
CA GLY A 122 -7.56 34.08 -9.80
C GLY A 122 -6.04 33.91 -9.86
N ILE A 123 -5.58 32.71 -9.46
CA ILE A 123 -4.77 31.80 -10.28
C ILE A 123 -5.28 30.39 -9.98
N GLU A 124 -6.01 29.76 -10.90
CA GLU A 124 -5.88 28.30 -11.03
C GLU A 124 -4.47 28.07 -11.55
N PHE A 125 -3.51 27.94 -10.65
CA PHE A 125 -2.31 27.24 -11.04
C PHE A 125 -2.77 25.82 -11.21
N ASP A 126 -2.52 25.24 -12.39
CA ASP A 126 -2.34 23.80 -12.52
C ASP A 126 -1.08 23.44 -11.69
N ILE A 127 -1.19 23.54 -10.35
CA ILE A 127 -0.23 22.95 -9.42
C ILE A 127 -0.54 21.47 -9.51
N LYS A 128 0.06 20.86 -10.52
CA LYS A 128 0.03 19.43 -10.69
C LYS A 128 0.49 18.82 -9.36
N PRO A 129 -0.28 17.87 -8.82
CA PRO A 129 -0.05 17.38 -7.47
C PRO A 129 1.34 16.75 -7.35
N THR A 130 1.88 16.77 -6.14
CA THR A 130 3.11 16.04 -5.81
C THR A 130 2.87 14.54 -5.82
N LEU A 131 3.94 13.75 -6.00
CA LEU A 131 3.81 12.29 -5.92
C LEU A 131 3.20 11.83 -4.59
N GLY A 132 3.56 12.50 -3.48
CA GLY A 132 3.02 12.22 -2.15
C GLY A 132 1.51 12.45 -2.05
N GLU A 133 0.96 13.42 -2.78
CA GLU A 133 -0.48 13.70 -2.86
C GLU A 133 -1.20 12.75 -3.83
N VAL A 134 -0.54 12.38 -4.93
CA VAL A 134 -1.09 11.47 -5.95
C VAL A 134 -1.20 10.03 -5.43
N ILE A 135 -0.25 9.55 -4.63
CA ILE A 135 -0.27 8.14 -4.15
C ILE A 135 -1.57 7.80 -3.42
N PRO A 136 -2.02 8.54 -2.39
CA PRO A 136 -3.30 8.28 -1.73
C PRO A 136 -4.48 8.28 -2.70
N ASP A 137 -4.53 9.25 -3.61
CA ASP A 137 -5.63 9.40 -4.58
C ASP A 137 -5.68 8.21 -5.55
N TYR A 138 -4.53 7.81 -6.07
CA TYR A 138 -4.35 6.62 -6.89
C TYR A 138 -4.80 5.35 -6.16
N ILE A 139 -4.44 5.21 -4.88
CA ILE A 139 -4.80 4.04 -4.10
C ILE A 139 -6.32 3.95 -3.94
N VAL A 140 -6.98 5.05 -3.58
CA VAL A 140 -8.44 5.08 -3.37
C VAL A 140 -9.21 4.91 -4.68
N LYS A 141 -8.88 5.71 -5.70
CA LYS A 141 -9.65 5.80 -6.94
C LYS A 141 -9.35 4.68 -7.94
N HIS A 142 -8.21 4.00 -7.83
CA HIS A 142 -7.81 3.00 -8.81
C HIS A 142 -7.32 1.70 -8.18
N ALA A 143 -6.28 1.73 -7.34
CA ALA A 143 -5.65 0.49 -6.88
C ALA A 143 -6.59 -0.38 -6.03
N LYS A 144 -7.33 0.21 -5.09
CA LYS A 144 -8.26 -0.51 -4.20
C LYS A 144 -9.41 -1.15 -4.95
N VAL A 145 -9.87 -0.51 -6.02
CA VAL A 145 -10.98 -0.99 -6.87
C VAL A 145 -10.56 -2.20 -7.70
N HIS A 146 -9.34 -2.19 -8.24
CA HIS A 146 -8.90 -3.18 -9.22
C HIS A 146 -7.97 -4.26 -8.65
N ASN A 147 -7.49 -4.11 -7.42
CA ASN A 147 -6.48 -5.01 -6.86
C ASN A 147 -6.65 -5.24 -5.36
N ARG A 148 -6.86 -6.50 -4.97
CA ARG A 148 -6.98 -6.93 -3.56
C ARG A 148 -5.68 -6.68 -2.76
N ASP A 149 -4.52 -6.65 -3.41
CA ASP A 149 -3.19 -6.38 -2.81
C ASP A 149 -2.79 -4.89 -2.87
N TRP A 150 -3.77 -3.97 -2.89
CA TRP A 150 -3.52 -2.53 -2.93
C TRP A 150 -2.68 -2.04 -1.74
N LYS A 151 -2.75 -2.69 -0.57
CA LYS A 151 -1.95 -2.33 0.62
C LYS A 151 -0.46 -2.51 0.37
N ASN A 152 -0.06 -3.63 -0.23
CA ASN A 152 1.33 -3.86 -0.59
C ASN A 152 1.78 -2.90 -1.70
N LYS A 153 0.90 -2.60 -2.66
CA LYS A 153 1.16 -1.56 -3.68
C LYS A 153 1.43 -0.19 -3.05
N ALA A 154 0.59 0.23 -2.10
CA ALA A 154 0.77 1.48 -1.35
C ALA A 154 2.10 1.49 -0.59
N ARG A 155 2.43 0.39 0.11
CA ARG A 155 3.70 0.23 0.83
C ARG A 155 4.92 0.33 -0.10
N LEU A 156 4.85 -0.27 -1.28
CA LEU A 156 5.94 -0.23 -2.26
C LEU A 156 6.08 1.14 -2.93
N LEU A 157 4.97 1.82 -3.23
CA LEU A 157 4.98 3.21 -3.70
C LEU A 157 5.55 4.17 -2.65
N GLY A 158 5.22 3.95 -1.37
CA GLY A 158 5.75 4.75 -0.26
C GLY A 158 7.26 4.66 -0.06
N LYS A 159 7.96 3.76 -0.78
CA LYS A 159 9.43 3.68 -0.76
C LYS A 159 10.10 4.81 -1.56
N PHE A 160 9.38 5.50 -2.44
CA PHE A 160 9.92 6.62 -3.23
C PHE A 160 9.96 7.94 -2.43
N VAL A 161 10.45 7.88 -1.19
CA VAL A 161 10.41 8.98 -0.21
C VAL A 161 11.00 10.27 -0.80
N ASP A 162 12.15 10.17 -1.48
CA ASP A 162 12.84 11.31 -2.11
C ASP A 162 12.05 11.97 -3.25
N LEU A 163 11.04 11.29 -3.78
CA LEU A 163 10.18 11.80 -4.85
C LEU A 163 8.85 12.35 -4.32
N HIS A 164 8.48 12.11 -3.06
CA HIS A 164 7.16 12.47 -2.54
C HIS A 164 6.88 13.98 -2.58
N SER A 165 7.91 14.82 -2.42
CA SER A 165 7.79 16.28 -2.47
C SER A 165 7.86 16.86 -3.89
N LYS A 166 8.22 16.05 -4.89
CA LYS A 166 8.30 16.49 -6.28
C LYS A 166 6.93 16.50 -6.93
N ARG A 167 6.64 17.53 -7.72
CA ARG A 167 5.45 17.57 -8.57
C ARG A 167 5.51 16.49 -9.62
N ILE A 168 4.36 15.92 -9.98
CA ILE A 168 4.28 14.80 -10.92
C ILE A 168 4.85 15.13 -12.31
N ASP A 169 4.78 16.40 -12.72
CA ASP A 169 5.33 16.94 -13.97
C ASP A 169 6.84 17.25 -13.92
N GLU A 170 7.42 17.34 -12.72
CA GLU A 170 8.86 17.62 -12.54
C GLU A 170 9.70 16.34 -12.35
N ILE A 171 9.06 15.18 -12.18
CA ILE A 171 9.77 13.91 -12.01
C ILE A 171 10.47 13.53 -13.30
N LYS A 172 11.80 13.45 -13.27
CA LYS A 172 12.61 13.00 -14.40
C LYS A 172 12.98 11.54 -14.26
N ARG A 173 13.32 10.90 -15.39
CA ARG A 173 13.85 9.53 -15.41
C ARG A 173 15.04 9.36 -14.46
N ALA A 174 15.96 10.32 -14.43
CA ALA A 174 17.14 10.31 -13.56
C ALA A 174 16.77 10.26 -12.07
N ASP A 175 15.70 10.96 -11.66
CA ASP A 175 15.21 10.95 -10.29
C ASP A 175 14.72 9.55 -9.88
N VAL A 176 13.98 8.91 -10.79
CA VAL A 176 13.44 7.57 -10.56
C VAL A 176 14.56 6.52 -10.52
N VAL A 177 15.57 6.63 -11.38
CA VAL A 177 16.76 5.76 -11.33
C VAL A 177 17.45 5.90 -9.96
N LYS A 178 17.75 7.13 -9.52
CA LYS A 178 18.38 7.37 -8.22
C LYS A 178 17.57 6.80 -7.06
N ALA A 179 16.25 7.00 -7.06
CA ALA A 179 15.38 6.45 -6.03
C ALA A 179 15.33 4.91 -6.06
N CYS A 180 15.31 4.31 -7.26
CA CYS A 180 15.36 2.87 -7.40
C CYS A 180 16.68 2.28 -6.91
N ASP A 181 17.82 2.93 -7.15
CA ASP A 181 19.13 2.49 -6.65
C ASP A 181 19.18 2.47 -5.13
N VAL A 182 18.61 3.48 -4.47
CA VAL A 182 18.47 3.52 -3.00
C VAL A 182 17.63 2.35 -2.50
N ILE A 183 16.49 2.06 -3.13
CA ILE A 183 15.64 0.92 -2.76
C ILE A 183 16.36 -0.40 -3.03
N HIS A 184 17.11 -0.49 -4.13
CA HIS A 184 17.79 -1.70 -4.57
C HIS A 184 18.87 -2.15 -3.59
N LYS A 185 19.59 -1.20 -2.97
CA LYS A 185 20.62 -1.49 -1.94
C LYS A 185 20.10 -2.35 -0.79
N SER A 186 18.84 -2.15 -0.38
CA SER A 186 18.23 -2.88 0.74
C SER A 186 17.30 -4.01 0.29
N ALA A 187 16.71 -3.92 -0.91
CA ALA A 187 15.73 -4.89 -1.37
C ALA A 187 15.64 -4.98 -2.92
N PRO A 188 16.59 -5.71 -3.57
CA PRO A 188 16.70 -5.79 -5.03
C PRO A 188 15.40 -6.17 -5.76
N VAL A 189 14.72 -7.23 -5.30
CA VAL A 189 13.45 -7.71 -5.89
C VAL A 189 12.32 -6.71 -5.66
N SER A 190 12.28 -6.06 -4.49
CA SER A 190 11.27 -5.05 -4.21
C SER A 190 11.44 -3.79 -5.06
N ALA A 191 12.66 -3.47 -5.50
CA ALA A 191 12.92 -2.31 -6.37
C ALA A 191 12.22 -2.47 -7.72
N ASN A 192 12.31 -3.65 -8.34
CA ASN A 192 11.59 -3.94 -9.60
C ASN A 192 10.07 -3.81 -9.44
N ARG A 193 9.53 -4.33 -8.33
CA ARG A 193 8.09 -4.26 -8.03
C ARG A 193 7.64 -2.82 -7.73
N ALA A 194 8.43 -2.06 -6.99
CA ALA A 194 8.19 -0.65 -6.72
C ALA A 194 8.18 0.16 -8.03
N LEU A 195 9.19 -0.02 -8.89
CA LEU A 195 9.24 0.62 -10.21
C LEU A 195 8.02 0.26 -11.06
N ALA A 196 7.62 -1.01 -11.11
CA ALA A 196 6.44 -1.44 -11.85
C ALA A 196 5.15 -0.79 -11.33
N HIS A 197 5.04 -0.54 -10.01
CA HIS A 197 3.91 0.17 -9.44
C HIS A 197 3.95 1.67 -9.73
N LEU A 198 5.13 2.29 -9.69
CA LEU A 198 5.30 3.69 -10.05
C LEU A 198 4.94 3.91 -11.52
N LYS A 199 5.35 3.03 -12.44
CA LYS A 199 4.96 3.08 -13.85
C LYS A 199 3.44 3.07 -14.03
N HIS A 200 2.72 2.21 -13.30
CA HIS A 200 1.25 2.20 -13.35
C HIS A 200 0.61 3.46 -12.76
N LEU A 201 1.14 4.00 -11.66
CA LEU A 201 0.65 5.25 -11.08
C LEU A 201 0.84 6.41 -12.06
N ILE A 202 2.02 6.53 -12.66
CA ILE A 202 2.33 7.58 -13.64
C ILE A 202 1.48 7.43 -14.92
N GLY A 203 1.26 6.20 -15.39
CA GLY A 203 0.32 5.93 -16.49
C GLY A 203 -1.10 6.38 -16.17
N TRP A 204 -1.57 6.10 -14.96
CA TRP A 204 -2.88 6.58 -14.48
C TRP A 204 -2.95 8.11 -14.39
N CYS A 205 -1.84 8.79 -14.06
CA CYS A 205 -1.76 10.26 -14.14
C CYS A 205 -1.89 10.78 -15.58
N VAL A 206 -1.28 10.08 -16.55
CA VAL A 206 -1.43 10.42 -17.99
C VAL A 206 -2.89 10.30 -18.42
N GLU A 207 -3.55 9.20 -18.11
CA GLU A 207 -4.96 8.95 -18.48
C GLU A 207 -5.93 10.02 -17.91
N ARG A 208 -5.55 10.66 -16.80
CA ARG A 208 -6.34 11.73 -16.17
C ARG A 208 -5.95 13.14 -16.60
N GLY A 209 -5.03 13.28 -17.56
CA GLY A 209 -4.54 14.58 -18.01
C GLY A 209 -3.71 15.32 -16.96
N MET A 210 -3.23 14.66 -15.90
CA MET A 210 -2.35 15.29 -14.93
C MET A 210 -0.97 15.57 -15.53
N ILE A 211 -0.51 14.72 -16.46
CA ILE A 211 0.72 14.88 -17.24
C ILE A 211 0.47 14.39 -18.66
N ASP A 212 1.18 14.95 -19.65
CA ASP A 212 0.94 14.58 -21.05
C ASP A 212 1.60 13.25 -21.43
N ALA A 213 2.73 12.92 -20.79
CA ALA A 213 3.49 11.71 -21.06
C ALA A 213 4.23 11.20 -19.82
N SER A 214 4.47 9.89 -19.76
CA SER A 214 5.25 9.28 -18.68
C SER A 214 6.76 9.51 -18.89
N PRO A 215 7.48 10.15 -17.95
CA PRO A 215 8.94 10.33 -18.03
C PRO A 215 9.71 9.00 -17.93
N ILE A 216 9.05 7.95 -17.44
CA ILE A 216 9.59 6.61 -17.20
C ILE A 216 9.02 5.55 -18.15
N ALA A 217 8.39 5.98 -19.25
CA ALA A 217 7.98 5.11 -20.34
C ALA A 217 9.17 4.27 -20.84
N GLY A 218 8.98 2.97 -20.99
CA GLY A 218 10.03 2.06 -21.48
C GLY A 218 11.18 1.74 -20.51
N MET A 219 11.17 2.24 -19.26
CA MET A 219 12.17 1.80 -18.27
C MET A 219 12.08 0.28 -18.04
N LYS A 220 13.23 -0.39 -18.15
CA LYS A 220 13.39 -1.84 -17.90
C LYS A 220 13.54 -2.12 -16.39
N PRO A 221 13.27 -3.35 -15.93
CA PRO A 221 13.61 -3.77 -14.57
C PRO A 221 15.10 -3.56 -14.26
N LEU A 222 15.43 -3.22 -13.02
CA LEU A 222 16.81 -2.99 -12.56
C LEU A 222 17.64 -4.27 -12.55
N SER A 223 16.99 -5.41 -12.31
CA SER A 223 17.64 -6.72 -12.32
C SER A 223 16.72 -7.78 -12.91
N LYS A 224 17.30 -8.83 -13.50
CA LYS A 224 16.55 -10.01 -13.93
C LYS A 224 16.11 -10.78 -12.68
N GLU A 225 14.81 -10.82 -12.42
CA GLU A 225 14.27 -11.69 -11.36
C GLU A 225 14.55 -13.14 -11.77
N ARG A 226 15.39 -13.86 -11.00
CA ARG A 226 15.55 -15.30 -11.17
C ARG A 226 14.34 -15.99 -10.56
N SER A 227 13.66 -16.82 -11.35
CA SER A 227 12.64 -17.71 -10.80
C SER A 227 13.32 -18.68 -9.84
N ARG A 228 12.75 -18.87 -8.65
CA ARG A 228 13.21 -19.95 -7.76
C ARG A 228 12.83 -21.29 -8.37
N GLU A 229 13.64 -22.32 -8.18
CA GLU A 229 13.39 -23.69 -8.68
C GLU A 229 13.33 -24.74 -7.55
N ARG A 230 13.34 -24.28 -6.29
CA ARG A 230 13.44 -25.13 -5.10
C ARG A 230 12.31 -26.15 -4.97
N VAL A 231 12.67 -27.42 -4.92
CA VAL A 231 11.80 -28.57 -4.62
C VAL A 231 12.38 -29.27 -3.40
N LEU A 232 11.57 -29.51 -2.37
CA LEU A 232 12.02 -30.17 -1.14
C LEU A 232 12.28 -31.67 -1.39
N THR A 233 13.34 -32.18 -0.77
CA THR A 233 13.69 -33.61 -0.77
C THR A 233 12.76 -34.39 0.15
N ASP A 234 12.84 -35.72 0.07
CA ASP A 234 12.02 -36.59 0.90
C ASP A 234 12.38 -36.51 2.39
N ASP A 235 13.68 -36.41 2.70
CA ASP A 235 14.16 -36.21 4.07
C ASP A 235 13.71 -34.86 4.63
N GLU A 236 13.76 -33.80 3.82
CA GLU A 236 13.28 -32.48 4.22
C GLU A 236 11.76 -32.48 4.48
N LEU A 237 10.98 -33.19 3.68
CA LEU A 237 9.54 -33.35 3.90
C LEU A 237 9.25 -34.13 5.18
N GLY A 238 10.00 -35.21 5.44
CA GLY A 238 9.90 -35.99 6.67
C GLY A 238 10.24 -35.18 7.93
N ALA A 239 11.39 -34.50 7.92
CA ALA A 239 11.83 -33.63 9.01
C ALA A 239 10.84 -32.48 9.26
N LEU A 240 10.34 -31.84 8.19
CA LEU A 240 9.37 -30.76 8.29
C LEU A 240 8.05 -31.24 8.90
N TRP A 241 7.57 -32.43 8.53
CA TRP A 241 6.36 -33.01 9.09
C TRP A 241 6.51 -33.29 10.59
N THR A 242 7.65 -33.86 11.00
CA THR A 242 7.97 -34.08 12.42
C THR A 242 8.02 -32.76 13.18
N ALA A 243 8.66 -31.73 12.62
CA ALA A 243 8.66 -30.39 13.21
C ALA A 243 7.24 -29.82 13.37
N CYS A 244 6.35 -30.07 12.39
CA CYS A 244 4.95 -29.66 12.48
C CYS A 244 4.16 -30.46 13.53
N ASN A 245 4.54 -31.71 13.83
CA ASN A 245 3.96 -32.45 14.95
C ASN A 245 4.32 -31.81 16.29
N VAL A 246 5.58 -31.40 16.47
CA VAL A 246 6.05 -30.72 17.69
C VAL A 246 5.41 -29.34 17.84
N GLU A 247 5.29 -28.58 16.75
CA GLU A 247 4.67 -27.25 16.76
C GLU A 247 3.17 -27.29 17.10
N GLY A 248 2.44 -28.32 16.65
CA GLY A 248 1.02 -28.53 17.00
C GLY A 248 0.06 -27.43 16.51
N TYR A 249 -1.10 -27.30 17.15
CA TYR A 249 -2.11 -26.30 16.79
C TYR A 249 -1.67 -24.87 17.17
N PRO A 250 -1.95 -23.84 16.35
CA PRO A 250 -2.55 -23.89 15.01
C PRO A 250 -1.54 -24.06 13.87
N PHE A 251 -0.26 -23.78 14.12
CA PHE A 251 0.72 -23.57 13.06
C PHE A 251 1.18 -24.87 12.40
N GLY A 252 1.48 -25.90 13.20
CA GLY A 252 1.88 -27.22 12.73
C GLY A 252 0.78 -27.87 11.89
N ASP A 253 -0.46 -27.85 12.36
CA ASP A 253 -1.60 -28.42 11.63
C ASP A 253 -1.93 -27.63 10.35
N CYS A 254 -1.81 -26.30 10.39
CA CYS A 254 -1.92 -25.47 9.18
C CYS A 254 -0.85 -25.82 8.14
N MET A 255 0.39 -26.08 8.57
CA MET A 255 1.49 -26.46 7.67
C MET A 255 1.31 -27.86 7.10
N LYS A 256 0.85 -28.84 7.90
CA LYS A 256 0.50 -30.18 7.39
C LYS A 256 -0.58 -30.10 6.34
N LEU A 257 -1.64 -29.32 6.57
CA LEU A 257 -2.70 -29.16 5.58
C LEU A 257 -2.18 -28.47 4.30
N LEU A 258 -1.21 -27.55 4.41
CA LEU A 258 -0.52 -26.98 3.24
C LEU A 258 0.27 -28.03 2.45
N MET A 259 0.98 -28.92 3.14
CA MET A 259 1.76 -30.00 2.51
C MET A 259 0.85 -31.03 1.83
N LEU A 260 -0.27 -31.39 2.46
CA LEU A 260 -1.21 -32.38 1.92
C LEU A 260 -2.05 -31.84 0.75
N SER A 261 -2.53 -30.60 0.86
CA SER A 261 -3.47 -30.04 -0.13
C SER A 261 -2.81 -29.27 -1.27
N GLY A 262 -1.58 -28.78 -1.06
CA GLY A 262 -0.87 -27.89 -1.97
C GLY A 262 -1.53 -26.53 -2.18
N GLN A 263 -2.55 -26.17 -1.39
CA GLN A 263 -3.26 -24.91 -1.59
C GLN A 263 -2.42 -23.70 -1.18
N ARG A 264 -2.84 -22.49 -1.55
CA ARG A 264 -2.02 -21.31 -1.26
C ARG A 264 -2.01 -21.06 0.25
N ARG A 265 -0.87 -20.63 0.78
CA ARG A 265 -0.70 -20.30 2.21
C ARG A 265 -1.85 -19.48 2.78
N ALA A 266 -2.26 -18.41 2.09
CA ALA A 266 -3.35 -17.57 2.56
C ALA A 266 -4.71 -18.29 2.52
N GLU A 267 -4.96 -19.12 1.51
CA GLU A 267 -6.20 -19.88 1.38
C GLU A 267 -6.35 -20.90 2.53
N VAL A 268 -5.25 -21.58 2.92
CA VAL A 268 -5.24 -22.49 4.07
C VAL A 268 -5.24 -21.76 5.40
N ALA A 269 -4.40 -20.72 5.57
CA ALA A 269 -4.31 -19.98 6.83
C ALA A 269 -5.62 -19.30 7.22
N GLU A 270 -6.40 -18.87 6.22
CA GLU A 270 -7.69 -18.22 6.42
C GLU A 270 -8.85 -19.22 6.41
N LEU A 271 -8.61 -20.52 6.22
CA LEU A 271 -9.62 -21.57 6.06
C LEU A 271 -10.76 -21.46 7.09
N ARG A 272 -11.99 -21.62 6.60
CA ARG A 272 -13.22 -21.51 7.40
C ARG A 272 -13.91 -22.85 7.56
N TRP A 273 -14.54 -23.07 8.70
CA TRP A 273 -15.38 -24.25 8.93
C TRP A 273 -16.55 -24.28 7.97
N SER A 274 -17.14 -23.13 7.66
CA SER A 274 -18.21 -22.98 6.65
C SER A 274 -17.80 -23.36 5.22
N GLU A 275 -16.50 -23.48 4.92
CA GLU A 275 -16.00 -23.92 3.61
C GLU A 275 -15.81 -25.44 3.53
N LEU A 276 -15.94 -26.15 4.66
CA LEU A 276 -15.64 -27.58 4.77
C LEU A 276 -16.92 -28.40 4.92
N ASP A 277 -17.17 -29.25 3.93
CA ASP A 277 -18.08 -30.38 4.07
C ASP A 277 -17.25 -31.62 4.41
N LEU A 278 -17.19 -31.94 5.71
CA LEU A 278 -16.42 -33.08 6.20
C LEU A 278 -17.13 -34.42 5.98
N GLU A 279 -18.42 -34.43 5.65
CA GLU A 279 -19.17 -35.65 5.34
C GLU A 279 -18.97 -36.04 3.88
N GLN A 280 -19.06 -35.06 2.97
CA GLN A 280 -18.79 -35.26 1.55
C GLN A 280 -17.29 -35.20 1.19
N HIS A 281 -16.44 -34.90 2.18
CA HIS A 281 -15.00 -34.77 2.01
C HIS A 281 -14.65 -33.72 0.95
N LEU A 282 -15.21 -32.51 1.07
CA LEU A 282 -15.02 -31.40 0.14
C LEU A 282 -14.67 -30.11 0.88
N TRP A 283 -13.67 -29.41 0.36
CA TRP A 283 -13.38 -28.02 0.72
C TRP A 283 -13.76 -27.13 -0.45
N THR A 284 -14.76 -26.27 -0.28
CA THR A 284 -15.19 -25.29 -1.29
C THR A 284 -14.66 -23.90 -0.92
N LEU A 285 -13.60 -23.47 -1.62
CA LEU A 285 -13.05 -22.13 -1.51
C LEU A 285 -13.88 -21.15 -2.36
N PRO A 286 -14.58 -20.18 -1.74
CA PRO A 286 -15.45 -19.26 -2.46
C PRO A 286 -14.65 -18.26 -3.31
N SER A 287 -15.30 -17.70 -4.33
CA SER A 287 -14.66 -16.87 -5.35
C SER A 287 -14.02 -15.60 -4.78
N GLU A 288 -14.64 -15.04 -3.74
CA GLU A 288 -14.26 -13.82 -3.04
C GLU A 288 -12.94 -14.02 -2.27
N ARG A 289 -12.64 -15.27 -1.91
CA ARG A 289 -11.39 -15.63 -1.24
C ARG A 289 -10.33 -16.14 -2.20
N ALA A 290 -10.71 -16.93 -3.19
CA ALA A 290 -9.79 -17.50 -4.15
C ALA A 290 -8.91 -16.43 -4.80
N LYS A 291 -7.60 -16.68 -4.90
CA LYS A 291 -6.64 -15.71 -5.45
C LYS A 291 -7.01 -15.26 -6.87
N ASN A 292 -7.63 -16.13 -7.65
CA ASN A 292 -7.95 -15.91 -9.05
C ASN A 292 -9.39 -15.46 -9.31
N GLY A 293 -10.21 -15.29 -8.25
CA GLY A 293 -11.61 -14.87 -8.35
C GLY A 293 -12.57 -15.95 -8.85
N ARG A 294 -12.15 -17.23 -8.89
CA ARG A 294 -13.00 -18.36 -9.29
C ARG A 294 -13.18 -19.29 -8.10
N GLN A 295 -14.42 -19.67 -7.81
CA GLN A 295 -14.70 -20.71 -6.83
C GLN A 295 -13.91 -21.97 -7.15
N HIS A 296 -13.36 -22.60 -6.12
CA HIS A 296 -12.49 -23.76 -6.27
C HIS A 296 -12.81 -24.82 -5.24
N THR A 297 -13.13 -26.02 -5.71
CA THR A 297 -13.39 -27.17 -4.84
C THR A 297 -12.19 -28.09 -4.81
N VAL A 298 -11.72 -28.40 -3.61
CA VAL A 298 -10.59 -29.27 -3.31
C VAL A 298 -11.14 -30.51 -2.59
N PRO A 299 -10.94 -31.73 -3.13
CA PRO A 299 -11.26 -32.96 -2.40
C PRO A 299 -10.46 -33.05 -1.10
N ILE A 300 -11.09 -33.51 -0.02
CA ILE A 300 -10.44 -33.81 1.25
C ILE A 300 -10.10 -35.29 1.26
N THR A 301 -8.83 -35.64 1.41
CA THR A 301 -8.42 -37.04 1.61
C THR A 301 -8.47 -37.40 3.09
N ASP A 302 -8.37 -38.69 3.41
CA ASP A 302 -8.31 -39.15 4.81
C ASP A 302 -7.18 -38.51 5.61
N ALA A 303 -5.98 -38.39 5.04
CA ALA A 303 -4.85 -37.72 5.72
C ALA A 303 -5.12 -36.24 6.05
N MET A 304 -5.92 -35.54 5.23
CA MET A 304 -6.34 -34.16 5.49
C MET A 304 -7.42 -34.13 6.56
N LEU A 305 -8.37 -35.08 6.49
CA LEU A 305 -9.44 -35.23 7.46
C LEU A 305 -8.89 -35.54 8.85
N ASP A 306 -7.84 -36.35 8.95
CA ASP A 306 -7.14 -36.65 10.20
C ASP A 306 -6.52 -35.40 10.85
N VAL A 307 -6.04 -34.45 10.05
CA VAL A 307 -5.59 -33.15 10.57
C VAL A 307 -6.80 -32.34 11.01
N LEU A 308 -7.81 -32.18 10.14
CA LEU A 308 -8.99 -31.35 10.39
C LEU A 308 -9.80 -31.80 11.61
N ARG A 309 -9.94 -33.10 11.86
CA ARG A 309 -10.68 -33.65 13.01
C ARG A 309 -10.00 -33.39 14.34
N ARG A 310 -8.68 -33.19 14.36
CA ARG A 310 -7.90 -32.88 15.57
C ARG A 310 -7.88 -31.39 15.92
N VAL A 311 -8.25 -30.53 14.96
CA VAL A 311 -8.25 -29.09 15.15
C VAL A 311 -9.41 -28.67 16.08
N PRO A 312 -9.16 -27.89 17.14
CA PRO A 312 -10.21 -27.40 18.03
C PRO A 312 -11.18 -26.46 17.30
N LYS A 313 -12.48 -26.60 17.62
CA LYS A 313 -13.53 -25.68 17.18
C LYS A 313 -13.85 -24.68 18.29
N PHE A 314 -13.58 -23.41 18.05
CA PHE A 314 -13.87 -22.34 19.01
C PHE A 314 -15.28 -21.77 18.80
N LEU A 315 -16.03 -21.60 19.88
CA LEU A 315 -17.38 -21.02 19.82
C LEU A 315 -17.32 -19.60 19.25
N GLY A 316 -18.19 -19.30 18.28
CA GLY A 316 -18.24 -17.99 17.62
C GLY A 316 -17.08 -17.69 16.65
N SER A 317 -16.22 -18.67 16.37
CA SER A 317 -15.15 -18.57 15.38
C SER A 317 -15.43 -19.49 14.20
N ASP A 318 -15.45 -18.91 13.00
CA ASP A 318 -15.50 -19.67 11.76
C ASP A 318 -14.09 -20.06 11.27
N TYR A 319 -13.02 -19.52 11.85
CA TYR A 319 -11.65 -19.87 11.44
C TYR A 319 -11.22 -21.25 11.96
N VAL A 320 -10.66 -22.07 11.07
CA VAL A 320 -10.04 -23.36 11.41
C VAL A 320 -8.71 -23.13 12.14
N PHE A 321 -7.86 -22.26 11.62
CA PHE A 321 -6.56 -21.94 12.21
C PHE A 321 -6.55 -20.52 12.77
N THR A 322 -6.50 -20.40 14.10
CA THR A 322 -6.53 -19.12 14.79
C THR A 322 -5.83 -19.21 16.15
N THR A 323 -5.28 -18.08 16.60
CA THR A 323 -4.77 -17.92 17.98
C THR A 323 -5.67 -17.01 18.83
N THR A 324 -6.68 -16.36 18.22
CA THR A 324 -7.51 -15.33 18.86
C THR A 324 -9.00 -15.61 18.76
N SER A 325 -9.41 -16.65 18.03
CA SER A 325 -10.79 -16.95 17.62
C SER A 325 -11.47 -15.86 16.78
N LYS A 326 -10.80 -14.73 16.51
CA LYS A 326 -11.36 -13.59 15.77
C LYS A 326 -10.67 -13.33 14.44
N THR A 327 -9.41 -13.75 14.33
CA THR A 327 -8.57 -13.53 13.16
C THR A 327 -7.89 -14.83 12.75
N PRO A 328 -7.58 -15.02 11.46
CA PRO A 328 -6.82 -16.17 11.01
C PRO A 328 -5.40 -16.14 11.57
N VAL A 329 -4.75 -17.30 11.58
CA VAL A 329 -3.36 -17.44 12.00
C VAL A 329 -2.43 -16.55 11.14
N SER A 330 -1.49 -15.88 11.79
CA SER A 330 -0.51 -15.01 11.15
C SER A 330 0.88 -15.19 11.78
N GLY A 331 1.92 -14.54 11.25
CA GLY A 331 3.27 -14.66 11.83
C GLY A 331 4.12 -15.83 11.29
N PHE A 332 3.81 -16.32 10.09
CA PHE A 332 4.54 -17.38 9.39
C PHE A 332 6.06 -17.19 9.28
N GLY A 333 6.58 -15.96 9.37
CA GLY A 333 8.03 -15.73 9.39
C GLY A 333 8.70 -16.29 10.65
N ARG A 334 8.07 -16.13 11.82
CA ARG A 334 8.56 -16.69 13.09
C ARG A 334 8.44 -18.21 13.11
N LEU A 335 7.31 -18.73 12.63
CA LEU A 335 7.13 -20.17 12.43
C LEU A 335 8.24 -20.74 11.54
N LYS A 336 8.48 -20.13 10.38
CA LYS A 336 9.49 -20.59 9.42
C LYS A 336 10.90 -20.62 10.04
N GLY A 337 11.24 -19.64 10.87
CA GLY A 337 12.51 -19.65 11.61
C GLY A 337 12.63 -20.77 12.66
N ARG A 338 11.51 -21.25 13.24
CA ARG A 338 11.50 -22.44 14.09
C ARG A 338 11.61 -23.72 13.26
N LEU A 339 10.88 -23.80 12.15
CA LEU A 339 10.90 -24.97 11.26
C LEU A 339 12.27 -25.17 10.61
N ASP A 340 12.97 -24.10 10.22
CA ASP A 340 14.34 -24.21 9.68
C ASP A 340 15.31 -24.89 10.64
N LYS A 341 15.19 -24.64 11.95
CA LYS A 341 16.07 -25.25 12.95
C LYS A 341 15.86 -26.76 13.10
N ALA A 342 14.70 -27.25 12.68
CA ALA A 342 14.36 -28.67 12.73
C ALA A 342 14.68 -29.40 11.41
N LEU A 343 15.12 -28.68 10.38
CA LEU A 343 15.53 -29.28 9.11
C LEU A 343 16.99 -29.76 9.18
N PRO A 344 17.36 -30.75 8.35
CA PRO A 344 18.73 -31.26 8.30
C PRO A 344 19.76 -30.14 8.04
N GLU A 345 20.97 -30.31 8.58
CA GLU A 345 22.07 -29.41 8.31
C GLU A 345 22.38 -29.36 6.81
N GLY A 346 22.68 -28.17 6.29
CA GLY A 346 22.92 -27.96 4.85
C GLY A 346 21.64 -27.83 4.01
N THR A 347 20.45 -27.89 4.60
CA THR A 347 19.18 -27.66 3.89
C THR A 347 19.21 -26.34 3.12
N GLU A 348 18.97 -26.39 1.81
CA GLU A 348 18.92 -25.19 0.98
C GLU A 348 17.77 -24.25 1.38
N PRO A 349 17.95 -22.91 1.32
CA PRO A 349 16.93 -21.95 1.70
C PRO A 349 15.61 -22.14 0.95
N TRP A 350 14.54 -22.39 1.69
CA TRP A 350 13.18 -22.60 1.16
C TRP A 350 12.20 -21.53 1.67
N ILE A 351 11.04 -21.43 1.01
CA ILE A 351 9.88 -20.66 1.48
C ILE A 351 8.63 -21.53 1.49
N ILE A 352 7.60 -21.15 2.23
CA ILE A 352 6.35 -21.94 2.34
C ILE A 352 5.73 -22.26 0.97
N HIS A 353 5.87 -21.36 -0.01
CA HIS A 353 5.35 -21.61 -1.36
C HIS A 353 6.09 -22.75 -2.10
N ASP A 354 7.32 -23.07 -1.70
CA ASP A 354 8.08 -24.19 -2.27
C ASP A 354 7.42 -25.54 -1.91
N LEU A 355 6.59 -25.62 -0.85
CA LEU A 355 5.81 -26.84 -0.55
C LEU A 355 4.81 -27.16 -1.65
N ARG A 356 4.08 -26.15 -2.12
CA ARG A 356 3.14 -26.28 -3.22
C ARG A 356 3.85 -26.65 -4.52
N ARG A 357 5.02 -26.05 -4.78
CA ARG A 357 5.86 -26.42 -5.93
C ARG A 357 6.33 -27.87 -5.82
N THR A 358 6.80 -28.27 -4.64
CA THR A 358 7.25 -29.62 -4.36
C THR A 358 6.17 -30.64 -4.65
N MET A 359 4.94 -30.40 -4.17
CA MET A 359 3.79 -31.22 -4.52
C MET A 359 3.55 -31.27 -6.02
N SER A 360 3.51 -30.13 -6.72
CA SER A 360 3.30 -30.10 -8.18
C SER A 360 4.36 -30.91 -8.94
N THR A 361 5.63 -30.77 -8.58
CA THR A 361 6.74 -31.50 -9.21
C THR A 361 6.67 -32.99 -8.89
N LYS A 362 6.39 -33.37 -7.64
CA LYS A 362 6.28 -34.77 -7.24
C LYS A 362 5.01 -35.43 -7.79
N MET A 363 3.92 -34.70 -7.98
CA MET A 363 2.74 -35.20 -8.69
C MET A 363 3.07 -35.56 -10.14
N ALA A 364 3.87 -34.74 -10.83
CA ALA A 364 4.36 -35.10 -12.17
C ALA A 364 5.23 -36.37 -12.14
N MET A 365 6.09 -36.52 -11.13
CA MET A 365 6.88 -37.76 -10.92
C MET A 365 5.98 -38.98 -10.66
N LEU A 366 4.88 -38.80 -9.94
CA LEU A 366 3.85 -39.83 -9.69
C LEU A 366 2.96 -40.08 -10.91
N ARG A 367 3.25 -39.45 -12.05
CA ARG A 367 2.52 -39.56 -13.33
C ARG A 367 1.08 -39.04 -13.27
N VAL A 368 0.78 -38.12 -12.35
CA VAL A 368 -0.49 -37.40 -12.35
C VAL A 368 -0.54 -36.51 -13.60
N PRO A 369 -1.60 -36.61 -14.43
CA PRO A 369 -1.72 -35.78 -15.62
C PRO A 369 -1.63 -34.28 -15.29
N GLN A 370 -0.84 -33.54 -16.06
CA GLN A 370 -0.66 -32.10 -15.83
C GLN A 370 -1.99 -31.31 -15.76
N PRO A 371 -3.01 -31.57 -16.61
CA PRO A 371 -4.29 -30.87 -16.50
C PRO A 371 -4.97 -31.05 -15.13
N VAL A 372 -4.85 -32.23 -14.51
CA VAL A 372 -5.40 -32.52 -13.18
C VAL A 372 -4.66 -31.74 -12.11
N THR A 373 -3.31 -31.72 -12.16
CA THR A 373 -2.48 -30.93 -11.24
C THR A 373 -2.79 -29.43 -11.37
N GLU A 374 -2.92 -28.90 -12.59
CA GLU A 374 -3.26 -27.49 -12.83
C GLU A 374 -4.68 -27.14 -12.32
N ALA A 375 -5.65 -28.04 -12.53
CA ALA A 375 -7.01 -27.90 -12.02
C ALA A 375 -7.03 -27.92 -10.48
N LEU A 376 -6.30 -28.85 -9.85
CA LEU A 376 -6.14 -28.95 -8.39
C LEU A 376 -5.48 -27.72 -7.78
N LEU A 377 -4.52 -27.14 -8.48
CA LEU A 377 -3.83 -25.93 -8.05
C LEU A 377 -4.63 -24.66 -8.42
N ASN A 378 -5.79 -24.77 -9.05
CA ASN A 378 -6.59 -23.60 -9.44
C ASN A 378 -5.74 -22.57 -10.22
N HIS A 379 -4.93 -23.07 -11.15
CA HIS A 379 -4.13 -22.25 -12.05
C HIS A 379 -4.99 -21.81 -13.24
N LYS A 380 -4.80 -20.56 -13.68
CA LYS A 380 -5.32 -20.12 -14.98
C LYS A 380 -4.33 -20.61 -16.04
N THR A 381 -4.57 -21.77 -16.62
CA THR A 381 -3.74 -22.31 -17.70
C THR A 381 -3.96 -21.50 -18.98
N GLY A 382 -2.87 -21.17 -19.69
CA GLY A 382 -2.94 -20.61 -21.05
C GLY A 382 -3.38 -21.65 -22.10
N MET A 383 -3.30 -22.94 -21.77
CA MET A 383 -3.76 -24.04 -22.63
C MET A 383 -5.28 -24.06 -22.84
N VAL A 384 -6.04 -23.49 -21.89
CA VAL A 384 -7.48 -23.29 -22.03
C VAL A 384 -7.73 -21.78 -21.96
N SER A 385 -7.35 -21.08 -23.03
CA SER A 385 -7.56 -19.64 -23.17
C SER A 385 -8.67 -19.36 -24.20
N GLY A 386 -9.37 -18.23 -24.01
CA GLY A 386 -10.47 -17.84 -24.88
C GLY A 386 -11.70 -18.75 -24.78
N VAL A 387 -12.32 -19.03 -25.92
CA VAL A 387 -13.60 -19.75 -26.04
C VAL A 387 -13.52 -21.19 -25.49
N ALA A 388 -12.35 -21.84 -25.51
CA ALA A 388 -12.17 -23.18 -24.95
C ALA A 388 -12.37 -23.25 -23.41
N ALA A 389 -12.14 -22.14 -22.70
CA ALA A 389 -12.40 -22.04 -21.25
C ALA A 389 -13.90 -21.97 -20.92
N ILE A 390 -14.71 -21.63 -21.91
CA ILE A 390 -16.17 -21.60 -21.82
C ILE A 390 -16.73 -23.02 -22.01
N TYR A 391 -16.04 -23.89 -22.77
CA TYR A 391 -16.54 -25.22 -23.11
C TYR A 391 -16.07 -26.35 -22.16
N ASN A 392 -14.87 -26.26 -21.56
CA ASN A 392 -14.42 -27.28 -20.60
C ASN A 392 -14.76 -26.89 -19.15
N VAL A 393 -15.99 -27.21 -18.73
CA VAL A 393 -16.52 -27.00 -17.37
C VAL A 393 -16.22 -28.20 -16.45
N TYR A 394 -15.51 -29.22 -16.95
CA TYR A 394 -15.21 -30.42 -16.17
C TYR A 394 -14.35 -30.06 -14.96
N SER A 395 -14.85 -30.37 -13.76
CA SER A 395 -14.20 -30.00 -12.50
C SER A 395 -13.01 -30.87 -12.13
N TYR A 396 -12.81 -31.99 -12.85
CA TYR A 396 -11.85 -33.06 -12.54
C TYR A 396 -11.99 -33.55 -11.11
N ALA A 397 -13.22 -33.70 -10.59
CA ALA A 397 -13.43 -33.92 -9.16
C ALA A 397 -12.80 -35.24 -8.69
N ASP A 398 -13.07 -36.32 -9.41
CA ASP A 398 -12.58 -37.66 -9.10
C ASP A 398 -11.07 -37.76 -9.35
N GLU A 399 -10.58 -37.21 -10.46
CA GLU A 399 -9.15 -37.22 -10.80
C GLU A 399 -8.33 -36.39 -9.81
N LYS A 400 -8.87 -35.25 -9.34
CA LYS A 400 -8.22 -34.47 -8.27
C LYS A 400 -8.16 -35.26 -6.97
N ARG A 401 -9.20 -36.02 -6.64
CA ARG A 401 -9.26 -36.85 -5.43
C ARG A 401 -8.21 -37.94 -5.51
N GLU A 402 -8.17 -38.68 -6.61
CA GLU A 402 -7.18 -39.73 -6.85
C GLU A 402 -5.74 -39.17 -6.82
N ALA A 403 -5.49 -38.04 -7.48
CA ALA A 403 -4.19 -37.37 -7.47
C ALA A 403 -3.76 -36.97 -6.06
N LEU A 404 -4.66 -36.36 -5.26
CA LEU A 404 -4.38 -36.00 -3.88
C LEU A 404 -4.13 -37.23 -3.00
N GLU A 405 -4.89 -38.31 -3.17
CA GLU A 405 -4.67 -39.55 -2.44
C GLU A 405 -3.32 -40.18 -2.79
N GLN A 406 -2.93 -40.19 -4.07
CA GLN A 406 -1.63 -40.68 -4.50
C GLN A 406 -0.50 -39.85 -3.89
N TRP A 407 -0.62 -38.53 -3.92
CA TRP A 407 0.32 -37.60 -3.28
C TRP A 407 0.39 -37.80 -1.75
N ASN A 408 -0.75 -37.89 -1.08
CA ASN A 408 -0.80 -38.02 0.37
C ASN A 408 -0.29 -39.37 0.85
N ARG A 409 -0.50 -40.45 0.08
CA ARG A 409 0.16 -41.75 0.32
C ARG A 409 1.67 -41.64 0.18
N TYR A 410 2.17 -40.95 -0.85
CA TYR A 410 3.59 -40.72 -1.03
C TYR A 410 4.18 -39.92 0.16
N LEU A 411 3.57 -38.79 0.50
CA LEU A 411 4.03 -37.95 1.61
C LEU A 411 4.03 -38.74 2.93
N THR A 412 2.95 -39.48 3.23
CA THR A 412 2.84 -40.27 4.45
C THR A 412 3.99 -41.28 4.59
N LYS A 413 4.38 -41.96 3.50
CA LYS A 413 5.53 -42.88 3.52
C LYS A 413 6.82 -42.19 3.95
N MET A 414 7.08 -40.98 3.46
CA MET A 414 8.28 -40.22 3.82
C MET A 414 8.28 -39.80 5.30
N THR A 415 7.10 -39.51 5.84
CA THR A 415 6.94 -39.12 7.24
C THR A 415 7.08 -40.31 8.20
N GLN A 416 6.65 -41.50 7.81
CA GLN A 416 6.76 -42.72 8.62
C GLN A 416 8.20 -43.24 8.70
N GLY A 417 8.99 -43.10 7.63
CA GLY A 417 10.42 -43.44 7.64
C GLY A 417 11.24 -42.57 8.60
N HIS A 418 10.80 -41.33 8.86
CA HIS A 418 11.47 -40.38 9.76
C HIS A 418 11.09 -40.56 11.25
N LEU A 419 9.94 -41.17 11.56
CA LEU A 419 9.55 -41.48 12.94
C LEU A 419 10.38 -42.62 13.56
N GLY A 420 11.15 -43.35 12.74
CA GLY A 420 12.04 -44.43 13.18
C GLY A 420 13.48 -44.01 13.52
N GLN A 421 13.86 -42.75 13.34
CA GLN A 421 15.17 -42.25 13.77
C GLN A 421 15.07 -41.51 15.10
N PRO A 422 15.80 -41.92 16.16
CA PRO A 422 15.76 -41.23 17.45
C PRO A 422 16.26 -39.79 17.27
N ALA A 423 15.44 -38.83 17.72
CA ALA A 423 15.80 -37.41 17.71
C ALA A 423 17.15 -37.22 18.41
N GLY A 424 18.15 -36.76 17.65
CA GLY A 424 19.45 -36.37 18.19
C GLY A 424 19.28 -35.37 19.33
N LYS A 425 19.99 -35.64 20.43
CA LYS A 425 19.95 -34.87 21.68
C LYS A 425 19.95 -33.37 21.40
N ILE A 426 18.85 -32.69 21.76
CA ILE A 426 18.82 -31.24 21.91
C ILE A 426 19.63 -30.95 23.18
N SER A 427 20.85 -30.43 23.03
CA SER A 427 21.61 -29.87 24.16
C SER A 427 20.89 -28.64 24.70
N ALA A 428 20.68 -28.64 26.01
CA ALA A 428 19.98 -27.63 26.79
C ALA A 428 20.55 -26.21 26.67
#